data_AF-A0A358D7K5-F1
#
_entry.id   AF-A0A358D7K5-F1
#
_cell.length_a   1.000
_cell.length_b   1.000
_cell.length_c   1.000
_cell.angle_alpha   90.00
_cell.angle_beta   90.00
_cell.angle_gamma   90.00
#
_symmetry.space_group_name_H-M   'P 1'
#
loop_
_entity.id
_entity.type
_entity.pdbx_description
1 polymer ?
#
loop_
_entity_poly.entity_id
_entity_poly.type
_entity_poly.pdbx_seq_one_letter_code
_entity_poly.pdbx_strand_id
1 'polypeptide(L)'
;VPVDVSGQGSATQSTVRQVGSALGTAFAGAALAVALALTLPAALTDAGITGSSATQLADTTRQSAGTTISQLRAEGTSSPLGDQTAAAVTALSNGFADATRWSLLVATVFLLLGFVGALVVRRAAARSTGAAVSASDARTGGQG
;
A
#
# COMPACT_ATOMS: atom_id res chain seq x y z
N VAL A 1 -0.07 -32.11 -6.75
CA VAL A 1 0.62 -31.96 -8.06
C VAL A 1 1.55 -33.16 -8.20
N PRO A 2 1.59 -33.87 -9.34
CA PRO A 2 2.55 -34.96 -9.56
C PRO A 2 3.98 -34.46 -9.32
N VAL A 3 4.86 -35.31 -8.76
CA VAL A 3 6.18 -34.89 -8.25
C VAL A 3 7.06 -34.28 -9.34
N ASP A 4 6.87 -34.73 -10.59
CA ASP A 4 7.62 -34.35 -11.79
C ASP A 4 7.32 -32.91 -12.26
N VAL A 5 6.14 -32.38 -11.90
CA VAL A 5 5.68 -31.02 -12.25
C VAL A 5 5.70 -30.07 -11.04
N SER A 6 5.89 -30.62 -9.84
CA SER A 6 5.88 -29.89 -8.57
C SER A 6 7.03 -28.87 -8.48
N GLY A 7 8.20 -29.20 -9.03
CA GLY A 7 9.36 -28.29 -9.09
C GLY A 7 9.09 -27.03 -9.94
N GLN A 8 8.49 -27.18 -11.12
CA GLN A 8 8.14 -26.06 -12.01
C GLN A 8 6.96 -25.23 -11.46
N GLY A 9 5.97 -25.88 -10.83
CA GLY A 9 4.86 -25.19 -10.17
C GLY A 9 5.30 -24.35 -8.96
N SER A 10 6.21 -24.87 -8.14
CA SER A 10 6.74 -24.17 -6.96
C SER A 10 7.63 -22.98 -7.34
N ALA A 11 8.42 -23.10 -8.41
CA ALA A 11 9.22 -21.99 -8.94
C ALA A 11 8.31 -20.82 -9.38
N THR A 12 7.26 -21.11 -10.15
CA THR A 12 6.29 -20.11 -10.61
C THR A 12 5.55 -19.45 -9.43
N GLN A 13 5.12 -20.23 -8.44
CA GLN A 13 4.45 -19.71 -7.25
C GLN A 13 5.36 -18.76 -6.44
N SER A 14 6.66 -19.05 -6.36
CA SER A 14 7.64 -18.20 -5.68
C SER A 14 7.81 -16.86 -6.40
N THR A 15 7.99 -16.87 -7.72
CA THR A 15 8.14 -15.65 -8.52
C THR A 15 6.91 -14.76 -8.42
N VAL A 16 5.71 -15.32 -8.52
CA VAL A 16 4.46 -14.55 -8.38
C VAL A 16 4.38 -13.87 -7.01
N ARG A 17 4.76 -14.56 -5.94
CA ARG A 17 4.78 -13.98 -4.60
C ARG A 17 5.85 -12.89 -4.45
N GLN A 18 7.05 -13.10 -5.00
CA GLN A 18 8.14 -12.11 -4.97
C GLN A 18 7.75 -10.84 -5.72
N VAL A 19 7.28 -10.97 -6.97
CA VAL A 19 6.78 -9.85 -7.78
C VAL A 19 5.62 -9.16 -7.08
N GLY A 20 4.67 -9.92 -6.53
CA GLY A 20 3.56 -9.38 -5.76
C GLY A 20 4.01 -8.57 -4.55
N SER A 21 5.00 -9.04 -3.79
CA SER A 21 5.52 -8.33 -2.62
C SER A 21 6.26 -7.04 -2.99
N ALA A 22 7.06 -7.06 -4.06
CA ALA A 22 7.79 -5.89 -4.53
C ALA A 22 6.84 -4.82 -5.10
N LEU A 23 5.83 -5.23 -5.88
CA LEU A 23 4.80 -4.32 -6.37
C LEU A 23 3.97 -3.76 -5.20
N GLY A 24 3.59 -4.60 -4.23
CA GLY A 24 2.80 -4.18 -3.08
C GLY A 24 3.48 -3.08 -2.26
N THR A 25 4.78 -3.23 -1.97
CA THR A 25 5.54 -2.19 -1.24
C THR A 25 5.70 -0.92 -2.07
N ALA A 26 5.96 -1.03 -3.38
CA ALA A 26 6.07 0.11 -4.27
C ALA A 26 4.76 0.91 -4.36
N PHE A 27 3.63 0.22 -4.54
CA PHE A 27 2.31 0.86 -4.58
C PHE A 27 1.94 1.49 -3.23
N ALA A 28 2.24 0.85 -2.11
CA ALA A 28 2.01 1.43 -0.78
C ALA A 28 2.83 2.71 -0.59
N GLY A 29 4.10 2.70 -0.97
CA GLY A 29 4.96 3.89 -0.92
C GLY A 29 4.47 5.02 -1.82
N ALA A 30 4.04 4.70 -3.05
CA ALA A 30 3.47 5.68 -3.97
C ALA A 30 2.16 6.27 -3.45
N ALA A 31 1.27 5.43 -2.90
CA ALA A 31 0.01 5.89 -2.32
C ALA A 31 0.25 6.84 -1.14
N LEU A 32 1.18 6.51 -0.25
CA LEU A 32 1.57 7.39 0.85
C LEU A 32 2.18 8.70 0.34
N ALA A 33 3.07 8.65 -0.65
CA ALA A 33 3.71 9.85 -1.20
C ALA A 33 2.69 10.81 -1.83
N VAL A 34 1.72 10.28 -2.57
CA VAL A 34 0.61 11.07 -3.13
C VAL A 34 -0.27 11.62 -2.01
N ALA A 35 -0.61 10.82 -1.01
CA ALA A 35 -1.43 11.27 0.11
C ALA A 35 -0.74 12.41 0.88
N LEU A 36 0.56 12.31 1.16
CA LEU A 36 1.36 13.36 1.80
C LEU A 36 1.39 14.66 0.98
N ALA A 37 1.47 14.55 -0.36
CA ALA A 37 1.45 15.71 -1.25
C ALA A 37 0.12 16.49 -1.19
N LEU A 38 -0.97 15.83 -0.77
CA LEU A 38 -2.29 16.45 -0.63
C LEU A 38 -2.56 16.92 0.80
N THR A 39 -2.21 16.13 1.81
CA THR A 39 -2.60 16.40 3.21
C THR A 39 -1.67 17.37 3.92
N LEU A 40 -0.36 17.39 3.63
CA LEU A 40 0.56 18.29 4.31
C LEU A 40 0.29 19.77 3.98
N PRO A 41 0.10 20.19 2.70
CA PRO A 41 -0.23 21.58 2.39
C PRO A 41 -1.57 22.01 2.98
N ALA A 42 -2.57 21.12 2.96
CA ALA A 42 -3.89 21.38 3.54
C ALA A 42 -3.78 21.61 5.06
N ALA A 43 -3.11 20.72 5.78
CA ALA A 43 -2.95 20.83 7.22
C ALA A 43 -2.18 22.10 7.65
N LEU A 44 -1.16 22.50 6.88
CA LEU A 44 -0.45 23.77 7.11
C LEU A 44 -1.34 24.99 6.87
N THR A 45 -2.13 24.96 5.80
CA THR A 45 -3.09 26.03 5.47
C THR A 45 -4.14 26.19 6.56
N ASP A 46 -4.68 25.08 7.08
CA ASP A 46 -5.65 25.07 8.18
C ASP A 46 -5.04 25.62 9.49
N ALA A 47 -3.73 25.50 9.67
CA ALA A 47 -2.99 26.09 10.77
C ALA A 47 -2.57 27.56 10.53
N GLY A 48 -3.00 28.17 9.42
CA GLY A 48 -2.66 29.54 9.03
C GLY A 48 -1.26 29.73 8.45
N ILE A 49 -0.52 28.63 8.22
CA ILE A 49 0.83 28.64 7.65
C ILE A 49 0.68 28.52 6.13
N THR A 50 0.90 29.64 5.42
CA THR A 50 0.66 29.74 3.98
C THR A 50 1.89 30.25 3.23
N GLY A 51 1.81 30.27 1.90
CA GLY A 51 2.88 30.77 1.03
C GLY A 51 4.01 29.76 0.77
N SER A 52 5.13 30.25 0.24
CA SER A 52 6.26 29.42 -0.21
C SER A 52 6.90 28.61 0.93
N SER A 53 6.96 29.17 2.14
CA SER A 53 7.47 28.48 3.32
C SER A 53 6.63 27.27 3.68
N ALA A 54 5.30 27.34 3.56
CA ALA A 54 4.41 26.20 3.80
C ALA A 54 4.64 25.08 2.79
N THR A 55 4.73 25.43 1.50
CA THR A 55 5.03 24.47 0.43
C THR A 55 6.37 23.80 0.64
N GLN A 56 7.42 24.58 0.94
CA GLN A 56 8.75 24.05 1.22
C GLN A 56 8.73 23.11 2.43
N LEU A 57 8.05 23.49 3.51
CA LEU A 57 7.94 22.68 4.71
C LEU A 57 7.22 21.35 4.47
N ALA A 58 6.12 21.38 3.72
CA ALA A 58 5.40 20.19 3.29
C ALA A 58 6.29 19.28 2.41
N ASP A 59 7.01 19.87 1.44
CA ASP A 59 7.90 19.11 0.56
C ASP A 59 9.09 18.49 1.28
N THR A 60 9.75 19.25 2.15
CA THR A 60 10.85 18.73 2.97
C THR A 60 10.34 17.61 3.87
N THR A 61 9.18 17.79 4.52
CA THR A 61 8.57 16.76 5.37
C THR A 61 8.23 15.48 4.59
N ARG A 62 7.69 15.62 3.37
CA ARG A 62 7.37 14.49 2.50
C ARG A 62 8.63 13.76 2.04
N GLN A 63 9.64 14.49 1.56
CA GLN A 63 10.90 13.93 1.07
C GLN A 63 11.71 13.24 2.17
N SER A 64 11.61 13.75 3.41
CA SER A 64 12.30 13.20 4.56
C SER A 64 11.53 12.08 5.27
N ALA A 65 10.37 11.68 4.71
CA ALA A 65 9.44 10.71 5.31
C ALA A 65 9.05 11.06 6.75
N GLY A 66 8.88 12.35 7.07
CA GLY A 66 8.41 12.83 8.36
C GLY A 66 9.51 13.17 9.38
N THR A 67 10.78 12.87 9.10
CA THR A 67 11.89 13.19 10.04
C THR A 67 12.03 14.69 10.35
N THR A 68 11.63 15.57 9.43
CA THR A 68 11.58 17.03 9.63
C THR A 68 10.65 17.43 10.77
N ILE A 69 9.56 16.69 11.00
CA ILE A 69 8.62 16.99 12.10
C ILE A 69 9.33 16.86 13.45
N SER A 70 10.15 15.81 13.61
CA SER A 70 10.93 15.58 14.83
C SER A 70 12.02 16.63 15.01
N GLN A 71 12.67 17.05 13.92
CA GLN A 71 13.69 18.11 13.94
C GLN A 71 13.09 19.45 14.37
N LEU A 72 12.00 19.88 13.76
CA LEU A 72 11.29 21.11 14.14
C LEU A 72 10.84 21.08 15.60
N ARG A 73 10.36 19.92 16.07
CA ARG A 73 9.97 19.75 17.47
C ARG A 73 11.16 19.94 18.42
N ALA A 74 12.34 19.47 18.03
CA ALA A 74 13.55 19.63 18.83
C ALA A 74 14.07 21.07 18.82
N GLU A 75 13.97 21.77 17.68
CA GLU A 75 14.37 23.17 17.54
C GLU A 75 13.44 24.13 18.31
N GLY A 76 12.15 23.83 18.37
CA GLY A 76 11.16 24.66 19.07
C GLY A 76 11.13 26.09 18.55
N THR A 77 11.16 27.08 19.44
CA THR A 77 11.17 28.50 19.04
C THR A 77 12.49 28.94 18.40
N SER A 78 13.54 28.11 18.44
CA SER A 78 14.80 28.38 17.74
C SER A 78 14.72 28.06 16.24
N SER A 79 13.64 27.42 15.77
CA SER A 79 13.44 27.17 14.35
C SER A 79 13.18 28.49 13.60
N PRO A 80 13.36 28.52 12.26
CA PRO A 80 13.00 29.67 11.43
C PRO A 80 11.53 30.11 11.55
N LEU A 81 10.65 29.27 12.09
CA LEU A 81 9.23 29.54 12.29
C LEU A 81 8.93 30.25 13.63
N GLY A 82 9.89 30.35 14.54
CA GLY A 82 9.74 30.99 15.84
C GLY A 82 8.57 30.43 16.65
N ASP A 83 7.64 31.29 17.07
CA ASP A 83 6.46 30.89 17.86
C ASP A 83 5.50 29.98 17.07
N GLN A 84 5.56 29.97 15.74
CA GLN A 84 4.71 29.13 14.90
C GLN A 84 5.20 27.68 14.81
N THR A 85 6.39 27.35 15.31
CA THR A 85 6.95 25.99 15.22
C THR A 85 6.01 24.94 15.83
N ALA A 86 5.39 25.24 16.97
CA ALA A 86 4.47 24.30 17.62
C ALA A 86 3.22 24.02 16.77
N ALA A 87 2.67 25.06 16.14
CA ALA A 87 1.54 24.94 15.22
C ALA A 87 1.94 24.14 13.98
N ALA A 88 3.11 24.40 13.41
CA ALA A 88 3.65 23.68 12.26
C ALA A 88 3.87 22.20 12.56
N VAL A 89 4.49 21.86 13.70
CA VAL A 89 4.71 20.47 14.11
C VAL A 89 3.38 19.74 14.27
N THR A 90 2.37 20.39 14.86
CA THR A 90 1.03 19.81 15.04
C THR A 90 0.35 19.58 13.69
N ALA A 91 0.37 20.60 12.82
CA ALA A 91 -0.19 20.54 11.47
C ALA A 91 0.44 19.43 10.64
N LEU A 92 1.77 19.37 10.57
CA LEU A 92 2.49 18.34 9.83
C LEU A 92 2.23 16.94 10.40
N SER A 93 2.15 16.80 11.74
CA SER A 93 1.85 15.52 12.39
C SER A 93 0.44 15.03 12.01
N ASN A 94 -0.55 15.92 12.02
CA ASN A 94 -1.92 15.61 11.63
C ASN A 94 -2.01 15.27 10.14
N GLY A 95 -1.40 16.09 9.28
CA GLY A 95 -1.35 15.83 7.84
C GLY A 95 -0.67 14.50 7.49
N PHE A 96 0.40 14.14 8.20
CA PHE A 96 1.07 12.84 8.03
C PHE A 96 0.18 11.68 8.49
N ALA A 97 -0.52 11.84 9.61
CA ALA A 97 -1.47 10.84 10.09
C ALA A 97 -2.61 10.63 9.09
N ASP A 98 -3.16 11.71 8.52
CA ASP A 98 -4.19 11.64 7.49
C ASP A 98 -3.68 11.02 6.18
N ALA A 99 -2.45 11.32 5.78
CA ALA A 99 -1.83 10.64 4.64
C ALA A 99 -1.72 9.13 4.87
N THR A 100 -1.32 8.74 6.08
CA THR A 100 -1.21 7.32 6.47
C THR A 100 -2.57 6.64 6.43
N ARG A 101 -3.63 7.30 6.93
CA ARG A 101 -5.01 6.80 6.84
C ARG A 101 -5.45 6.58 5.40
N TRP A 102 -5.22 7.55 4.51
CA TRP A 102 -5.52 7.42 3.08
C TRP A 102 -4.74 6.28 2.43
N SER A 103 -3.45 6.15 2.74
CA SER A 103 -2.62 5.04 2.24
C SER A 103 -3.15 3.68 2.69
N LEU A 104 -3.63 3.56 3.94
CA LEU A 104 -4.21 2.33 4.46
C LEU A 104 -5.56 2.00 3.82
N LEU A 105 -6.38 3.01 3.50
CA LEU A 105 -7.62 2.81 2.73
C LEU A 105 -7.31 2.26 1.33
N VAL A 106 -6.33 2.85 0.63
CA VAL A 106 -5.88 2.36 -0.67
C VAL A 106 -5.35 0.93 -0.58
N ALA A 107 -4.50 0.63 0.41
CA ALA A 107 -3.99 -0.71 0.64
C ALA A 107 -5.13 -1.72 0.89
N THR A 108 -6.14 -1.32 1.66
CA THR A 108 -7.32 -2.14 1.94
C THR A 108 -8.11 -2.46 0.66
N VAL A 109 -8.28 -1.48 -0.24
CA VAL A 109 -8.90 -1.70 -1.56
C VAL A 109 -8.11 -2.73 -2.37
N PHE A 110 -6.77 -2.61 -2.44
CA PHE A 110 -5.93 -3.59 -3.12
C PHE A 110 -6.02 -4.99 -2.51
N LEU A 111 -6.07 -5.10 -1.18
CA LEU A 111 -6.28 -6.38 -0.50
C LEU A 111 -7.62 -7.01 -0.87
N LEU A 112 -8.70 -6.22 -0.93
CA LEU A 112 -10.01 -6.71 -1.37
C LEU A 112 -9.98 -7.19 -2.82
N LEU A 113 -9.32 -6.47 -3.72
CA LEU A 113 -9.15 -6.89 -5.12
C LEU A 113 -8.37 -8.20 -5.22
N GLY A 114 -7.25 -8.31 -4.49
CA GLY A 114 -6.46 -9.55 -4.42
C GLY A 114 -7.26 -10.72 -3.85
N PHE A 115 -8.07 -10.47 -2.82
CA PHE A 115 -8.95 -11.46 -2.21
C PHE A 115 -10.02 -11.96 -3.18
N VAL A 116 -10.70 -11.06 -3.90
CA VAL A 116 -11.66 -11.42 -4.95
C VAL A 116 -10.98 -12.24 -6.05
N GLY A 117 -9.79 -11.83 -6.50
CA GLY A 117 -8.99 -12.59 -7.45
C GLY A 117 -8.71 -14.01 -6.98
N ALA A 118 -8.31 -14.18 -5.72
CA ALA A 118 -8.07 -15.50 -5.12
C ALA A 118 -9.34 -16.37 -5.10
N LEU A 119 -10.51 -15.79 -4.82
CA LEU A 119 -11.80 -16.51 -4.87
C LEU A 119 -12.15 -16.95 -6.30
N VAL A 120 -11.88 -16.11 -7.31
CA VAL A 120 -12.09 -16.46 -8.73
C VAL A 120 -11.20 -17.63 -9.14
N VAL A 121 -9.91 -17.60 -8.77
CA VAL A 121 -8.96 -18.70 -9.04
C VAL A 121 -9.43 -19.98 -8.35
N ARG A 122 -9.86 -19.92 -7.09
CA ARG A 122 -10.38 -21.08 -6.36
C ARG A 122 -11.60 -21.70 -7.05
N ARG A 123 -12.54 -20.86 -7.52
CA ARG A 123 -13.73 -21.32 -8.26
C ARG A 123 -13.36 -21.95 -9.60
N ALA A 124 -12.38 -21.40 -10.32
CA ALA A 124 -11.90 -21.97 -11.57
C ALA A 124 -11.25 -23.35 -11.34
N ALA A 125 -10.38 -23.46 -10.33
CA ALA A 125 -9.75 -24.72 -9.95
C ALA A 125 -10.78 -25.81 -9.59
N ALA A 126 -11.81 -25.46 -8.82
CA ALA A 126 -12.88 -26.41 -8.45
C ALA A 126 -13.65 -26.93 -9.68
N ARG A 127 -13.92 -26.08 -10.68
CA ARG A 127 -14.57 -26.51 -11.94
C ARG A 127 -13.70 -27.46 -12.76
N SER A 128 -12.40 -27.17 -12.86
CA SER A 128 -11.45 -28.03 -13.58
C SER A 128 -11.33 -29.42 -12.94
N THR A 129 -11.32 -29.49 -11.60
CA THR A 129 -11.33 -30.78 -10.89
C THR A 129 -12.61 -31.57 -11.14
N GLY A 130 -13.78 -30.91 -11.09
CA GLY A 130 -15.06 -31.57 -11.37
C GLY A 130 -15.17 -32.13 -12.79
N ALA A 131 -14.69 -31.38 -13.79
CA ALA A 131 -14.65 -31.83 -15.18
C ALA A 131 -13.71 -33.04 -15.37
N ALA A 132 -12.55 -33.05 -14.70
CA ALA A 132 -11.61 -34.17 -14.76
C ALA A 132 -12.15 -35.46 -14.13
N VAL A 133 -12.84 -35.36 -12.99
CA VAL A 133 -13.49 -36.50 -12.32
C VAL A 133 -14.60 -37.09 -13.20
N SER A 134 -15.46 -36.24 -13.77
CA SER A 134 -16.56 -36.69 -14.64
C SER A 134 -16.05 -37.36 -15.94
N ALA A 135 -14.95 -36.87 -16.50
CA ALA A 135 -14.30 -37.49 -17.66
C ALA A 135 -13.63 -38.84 -17.34
N SER A 136 -13.14 -39.03 -16.12
CA SER A 136 -12.59 -40.31 -15.65
C SER A 136 -13.69 -41.36 -15.46
N ASP A 137 -14.81 -40.97 -14.85
CA ASP A 137 -15.95 -41.85 -14.56
C ASP A 137 -16.64 -42.35 -15.85
N ALA A 138 -16.71 -41.48 -16.88
CA ALA A 138 -17.23 -41.83 -18.19
C ALA A 138 -16.36 -42.86 -18.95
N ARG A 139 -15.05 -42.94 -18.68
CA ARG A 139 -14.17 -43.96 -19.27
C ARG A 139 -14.24 -45.31 -18.55
N THR A 140 -14.56 -45.32 -17.27
CA THR A 140 -14.66 -46.55 -16.46
C THR A 140 -16.03 -47.21 -16.56
N GLY A 141 -17.10 -46.45 -16.79
CA GLY A 141 -18.47 -46.97 -16.95
C GLY A 141 -18.79 -47.62 -18.31
N GLY A 142 -17.92 -47.50 -19.31
CA GLY A 142 -18.14 -48.03 -20.67
C GLY A 142 -17.55 -49.43 -20.94
N GLN A 143 -17.02 -50.12 -19.93
CA GLN A 143 -16.38 -51.44 -20.07
C GLN A 143 -17.14 -52.58 -19.34
N GLY A 144 -18.40 -52.36 -18.96
CA GLY A 144 -19.27 -53.35 -18.29
C GLY A 144 -20.30 -53.95 -19.24
#